data_AF-A0A849SCD6-F1
#
_entry.id   AF-A0A849SCD6-F1
#
_cell.length_a   1.000
_cell.length_b   1.000
_cell.length_c   1.000
_cell.angle_alpha   90.00
_cell.angle_beta   90.00
_cell.angle_gamma   90.00
#
_symmetry.space_group_name_H-M   'P 1'
#
loop_
_entity.id
_entity.type
_entity.pdbx_description
1 polymer ?
#
loop_
_entity_poly.entity_id
_entity_poly.type
_entity_poly.pdbx_seq_one_letter_code
_entity_poly.pdbx_strand_id
1 'polypeptide(L)'
;MGQGSGPSHRLAPAERLELLRLVRAGETYQAAARVVGCSSKSVQRLLAKTGGMKPRSTARSALRLSLAEREEISRGLRVGESCRGIAVRLGRSPSTVSREVAADGRREGYRAWRAEARARRRVHRPKVPRLVARACTGFCVSA
;
A
#
# COMPACT_ATOMS: atom_id res chain seq x y z
N MET A 1 -33.78 -28.73 1.35
CA MET A 1 -33.20 -29.10 0.04
C MET A 1 -32.83 -27.82 -0.71
N GLY A 2 -31.64 -27.26 -0.48
CA GLY A 2 -31.20 -26.02 -1.14
C GLY A 2 -30.75 -26.34 -2.56
N GLN A 3 -31.51 -25.89 -3.55
CA GLN A 3 -31.23 -26.15 -4.96
C GLN A 3 -29.95 -25.43 -5.38
N GLY A 4 -28.84 -26.18 -5.43
CA GLY A 4 -27.65 -25.80 -6.16
C GLY A 4 -27.92 -25.98 -7.65
N SER A 5 -28.37 -24.93 -8.32
CA SER A 5 -28.46 -24.92 -9.78
C SER A 5 -27.20 -24.29 -10.36
N GLY A 6 -26.52 -25.02 -11.25
CA GLY A 6 -25.30 -24.61 -11.98
C GLY A 6 -25.57 -23.53 -13.04
N PRO A 7 -24.58 -23.13 -13.88
CA PRO A 7 -23.41 -23.88 -14.33
C PRO A 7 -22.10 -23.30 -13.75
N SER A 8 -20.95 -23.73 -14.26
CA SER A 8 -19.66 -23.03 -14.15
C SER A 8 -19.74 -21.63 -14.82
N HIS A 9 -20.57 -20.73 -14.27
CA HIS A 9 -20.76 -19.37 -14.75
C HIS A 9 -19.50 -18.57 -14.45
N ARG A 10 -18.67 -18.38 -15.47
CA ARG A 10 -17.54 -17.47 -15.38
C ARG A 10 -18.15 -16.07 -15.28
N LEU A 11 -18.18 -15.50 -14.07
CA LEU A 11 -18.74 -14.17 -13.80
C LEU A 11 -18.38 -13.20 -14.93
N ALA A 12 -19.39 -12.64 -15.59
CA ALA A 12 -19.22 -11.68 -16.66
C ALA A 12 -18.52 -10.42 -16.12
N PRO A 13 -17.81 -9.65 -16.96
CA PRO A 13 -17.12 -8.44 -16.51
C PRO A 13 -18.04 -7.45 -15.76
N ALA A 14 -19.29 -7.29 -16.23
CA ALA A 14 -20.29 -6.43 -15.60
C ALA A 14 -20.67 -6.91 -14.19
N GLU A 15 -20.89 -8.21 -14.00
CA GLU A 15 -21.22 -8.81 -12.71
C GLU A 15 -20.07 -8.67 -11.70
N ARG A 16 -18.82 -8.81 -12.17
CA ARG A 16 -17.64 -8.58 -11.34
C ARG A 16 -17.56 -7.13 -10.87
N LEU A 17 -17.88 -6.18 -11.74
CA LEU A 17 -17.88 -4.76 -11.40
C LEU A 17 -18.96 -4.43 -10.36
N GLU A 18 -20.17 -4.97 -10.52
CA GLU A 18 -21.25 -4.73 -9.55
C GLU A 18 -20.95 -5.36 -8.19
N LEU A 19 -20.44 -6.59 -8.18
CA LEU A 19 -19.99 -7.26 -6.97
C LEU A 19 -18.88 -6.46 -6.25
N LEU A 20 -17.91 -5.92 -6.99
CA LEU A 20 -16.89 -5.02 -6.43
C LEU A 20 -17.48 -3.71 -5.92
N ARG A 21 -18.52 -3.17 -6.55
CA ARG A 21 -19.23 -1.96 -6.11
C ARG A 21 -19.89 -2.17 -4.75
N LEU A 22 -20.66 -3.25 -4.61
CA LEU A 22 -21.37 -3.63 -3.38
C LEU A 22 -20.38 -3.88 -2.23
N VAL A 23 -19.32 -4.66 -2.48
CA VAL A 23 -18.30 -4.94 -1.47
C VAL A 23 -17.57 -3.66 -1.04
N ARG A 24 -17.29 -2.73 -1.97
CA ARG A 24 -16.70 -1.42 -1.64
C ARG A 24 -17.64 -0.52 -0.84
N ALA A 25 -18.95 -0.67 -1.01
CA ALA A 25 -19.95 0.04 -0.21
C ALA A 25 -20.07 -0.51 1.23
N GLY A 26 -19.42 -1.63 1.55
CA GLY A 26 -19.43 -2.26 2.87
C GLY A 26 -20.45 -3.39 3.03
N GLU A 27 -21.08 -3.83 1.94
CA GLU A 27 -22.02 -4.94 1.97
C GLU A 27 -21.33 -6.27 2.31
N THR A 28 -22.06 -7.14 3.01
CA THR A 28 -21.56 -8.50 3.30
C THR A 28 -21.44 -9.33 2.02
N TYR A 29 -20.50 -10.29 2.00
CA TYR A 29 -20.34 -11.17 0.84
C TYR A 29 -21.61 -11.97 0.51
N GLN A 30 -22.44 -12.27 1.50
CA GLN A 30 -23.72 -12.96 1.30
C GLN A 30 -24.76 -12.04 0.63
N ALA A 31 -24.84 -10.78 1.05
CA ALA A 31 -25.75 -9.80 0.45
C ALA A 31 -25.35 -9.51 -1.00
N ALA A 32 -24.06 -9.25 -1.26
CA ALA A 32 -23.53 -9.02 -2.60
C ALA A 32 -23.71 -10.25 -3.51
N ALA A 33 -23.51 -11.45 -2.98
CA ALA A 33 -23.74 -12.72 -3.69
C ALA A 33 -25.20 -12.88 -4.13
N ARG A 34 -26.16 -12.54 -3.25
CA ARG A 34 -27.59 -12.65 -3.53
C ARG A 34 -28.04 -11.71 -4.65
N VAL A 35 -27.52 -10.48 -4.69
CA VAL A 35 -27.87 -9.49 -5.72
C VAL A 35 -27.39 -9.93 -7.11
N VAL A 36 -26.18 -10.50 -7.20
CA VAL A 36 -25.57 -10.93 -8.47
C VAL A 36 -25.98 -12.37 -8.85
N GLY A 37 -26.68 -13.10 -7.97
CA GLY A 37 -27.05 -14.49 -8.21
C GLY A 37 -25.86 -15.46 -8.20
N CYS A 38 -24.83 -15.19 -7.39
CA CYS A 38 -23.62 -16.01 -7.32
C CYS A 38 -23.39 -16.58 -5.92
N SER A 39 -22.42 -17.50 -5.78
CA SER A 39 -22.05 -18.03 -4.45
C SER A 39 -21.15 -17.06 -3.69
N SER A 40 -21.27 -17.01 -2.36
CA SER A 40 -20.35 -16.26 -1.50
C SER A 40 -18.88 -16.69 -1.68
N LYS A 41 -18.64 -17.95 -2.08
CA LYS A 41 -17.29 -18.45 -2.38
C LYS A 41 -16.75 -17.87 -3.70
N SER A 42 -17.61 -17.63 -4.68
CA SER A 42 -17.26 -16.95 -5.93
C SER A 42 -16.85 -15.49 -5.67
N VAL A 43 -17.57 -14.78 -4.80
CA VAL A 43 -17.22 -13.43 -4.31
C VAL A 43 -15.82 -13.45 -3.68
N GLN A 44 -15.58 -14.38 -2.75
CA GLN A 44 -14.28 -14.49 -2.07
C GLN A 44 -13.13 -14.79 -3.04
N ARG A 45 -13.32 -15.72 -3.99
CA ARG A 45 -12.32 -16.06 -5.02
C ARG A 45 -12.02 -14.87 -5.94
N LEU A 46 -13.05 -14.12 -6.33
CA LEU A 46 -12.89 -12.91 -7.13
C LEU A 46 -12.06 -11.87 -6.37
N LEU A 47 -12.42 -11.57 -5.12
CA LEU A 47 -11.68 -10.61 -4.30
C LEU A 47 -10.22 -11.03 -4.08
N ALA A 48 -9.97 -12.31 -3.78
CA ALA A 48 -8.61 -12.83 -3.65
C ALA A 48 -7.80 -12.65 -4.95
N LYS A 49 -8.42 -12.88 -6.12
CA LYS A 49 -7.78 -12.70 -7.43
C LYS A 49 -7.56 -11.22 -7.78
N THR A 50 -8.46 -10.33 -7.38
CA THR A 50 -8.41 -8.89 -7.70
C THR A 50 -7.56 -8.08 -6.69
N GLY A 51 -6.97 -8.74 -5.68
CA GLY A 51 -6.08 -8.10 -4.70
C GLY A 51 -6.77 -7.54 -3.46
N GLY A 52 -8.01 -7.97 -3.20
CA GLY A 52 -8.77 -7.65 -1.98
C GLY A 52 -9.22 -6.19 -1.88
N MET A 53 -9.60 -5.79 -0.67
CA MET A 53 -9.90 -4.39 -0.37
C MET A 53 -8.58 -3.61 -0.27
N LYS A 54 -8.44 -2.56 -1.08
CA LYS A 54 -7.28 -1.66 -0.99
C LYS A 54 -7.21 -1.10 0.43
N PRO A 55 -6.07 -1.18 1.13
CA PRO A 55 -5.90 -0.52 2.41
C PRO A 55 -6.29 0.95 2.30
N ARG A 56 -6.97 1.47 3.31
CA ARG A 56 -7.33 2.89 3.36
C ARG A 56 -6.07 3.71 3.10
N SER A 57 -6.10 4.56 2.07
CA SER A 57 -4.98 5.44 1.78
C SER A 57 -4.80 6.38 2.97
N THR A 58 -3.74 6.17 3.75
CA THR A 58 -3.38 7.11 4.81
C THR A 58 -2.73 8.31 4.15
N ALA A 59 -3.33 9.49 4.34
CA ALA A 59 -2.75 10.74 3.87
C ALA A 59 -1.35 10.90 4.48
N ARG A 60 -0.36 11.28 3.66
CA ARG A 60 0.99 11.57 4.16
C ARG A 60 0.96 12.89 4.93
N SER A 61 1.73 12.96 6.02
CA SER A 61 1.96 14.23 6.72
C SER A 61 2.60 15.25 5.79
N ALA A 62 2.13 16.50 5.81
CA ALA A 62 2.67 17.61 5.04
C ALA A 62 4.16 17.92 5.34
N LEU A 63 4.64 17.47 6.51
CA LEU A 63 6.05 17.57 6.89
C LEU A 63 6.96 16.65 6.09
N ARG A 64 6.42 15.63 5.41
CA ARG A 64 7.19 14.71 4.57
C ARG A 64 7.26 15.22 3.14
N LEU A 65 8.41 14.98 2.51
CA LEU A 65 8.58 15.20 1.08
C LEU A 65 7.60 14.33 0.28
N SER A 66 6.91 14.99 -0.65
CA SER A 66 6.07 14.41 -1.69
C SER A 66 6.93 13.75 -2.77
N LEU A 67 6.27 13.03 -3.68
CA LEU A 67 6.97 12.44 -4.82
C LEU A 67 7.52 13.52 -5.76
N ALA A 68 6.75 14.58 -6.02
CA ALA A 68 7.17 15.69 -6.87
C ALA A 68 8.41 16.41 -6.32
N GLU A 69 8.44 16.70 -5.02
CA GLU A 69 9.61 17.31 -4.37
C GLU A 69 10.84 16.40 -4.46
N ARG A 70 10.68 15.08 -4.35
CA ARG A 70 11.77 14.12 -4.55
C ARG A 70 12.28 14.10 -5.98
N GLU A 71 11.40 14.24 -6.96
CA GLU A 71 11.80 14.34 -8.37
C GLU A 71 12.60 15.61 -8.64
N GLU A 72 12.20 16.74 -8.04
CA GLU A 72 12.94 17.99 -8.14
C GLU A 72 14.34 17.86 -7.53
N ILE A 73 14.46 17.22 -6.37
CA ILE A 73 15.76 16.86 -5.78
C ILE A 73 16.57 16.00 -6.77
N SER A 74 15.96 14.99 -7.39
CA SER A 74 16.66 14.14 -8.37
C SER A 74 17.14 14.89 -9.60
N ARG A 75 16.38 15.87 -10.10
CA ARG A 75 16.76 16.72 -11.22
C ARG A 75 17.88 17.68 -10.81
N GLY A 76 17.71 18.41 -9.71
CA GLY A 76 18.70 19.34 -9.18
C GLY A 76 20.05 18.68 -8.91
N LEU A 77 20.07 17.49 -8.31
CA LEU A 77 21.34 16.78 -8.08
C LEU A 77 22.03 16.36 -9.37
N ARG A 78 21.28 16.08 -10.44
CA ARG A 78 21.84 15.67 -11.73
C ARG A 78 22.52 16.81 -12.49
N VAL A 79 22.00 18.02 -12.32
CA VAL A 79 22.60 19.25 -12.88
C VAL A 79 23.69 19.85 -11.96
N GLY A 80 24.01 19.19 -10.84
CA GLY A 80 25.07 19.64 -9.93
C GLY A 80 24.64 20.71 -8.91
N GLU A 81 23.34 21.03 -8.79
CA GLU A 81 22.84 22.01 -7.82
C GLU A 81 23.08 21.57 -6.37
N SER A 82 23.50 22.49 -5.52
CA SER A 82 23.68 22.24 -4.09
C SER A 82 22.35 21.94 -3.40
N CYS A 83 22.40 21.15 -2.32
CA CYS A 83 21.21 20.85 -1.51
C CYS A 83 20.51 22.12 -0.99
N ARG A 84 21.25 23.21 -0.76
CA ARG A 84 20.70 24.50 -0.33
C ARG A 84 19.90 25.18 -1.46
N GLY A 85 20.41 25.18 -2.69
CA GLY A 85 19.69 25.75 -3.84
C GLY A 85 18.38 25.02 -4.14
N ILE A 86 18.43 23.68 -4.11
CA ILE A 86 17.24 22.83 -4.27
C ILE A 86 16.23 23.10 -3.16
N ALA A 87 16.68 23.22 -1.90
CA ALA A 87 15.80 23.45 -0.76
C ALA A 87 15.08 24.80 -0.83
N VAL A 88 15.77 25.86 -1.25
CA VAL A 88 15.17 27.20 -1.46
C VAL A 88 14.06 27.12 -2.51
N ARG A 89 14.32 26.47 -3.64
CA ARG A 89 13.33 26.28 -4.72
C ARG A 89 12.11 25.49 -4.28
N LEU A 90 12.27 24.55 -3.36
CA LEU A 90 11.19 23.74 -2.80
C LEU A 90 10.48 24.39 -1.59
N GLY A 91 10.98 25.53 -1.07
CA GLY A 91 10.46 26.12 0.17
C GLY A 91 10.67 25.21 1.39
N ARG A 92 11.72 24.37 1.39
CA ARG A 92 12.03 23.42 2.46
C ARG A 92 13.35 23.76 3.13
N SER A 93 13.60 23.19 4.31
CA SER A 93 14.89 23.36 4.97
C SER A 93 16.01 22.62 4.21
N PRO A 94 17.21 23.21 4.08
CA PRO A 94 18.37 22.52 3.49
C PRO A 94 18.71 21.21 4.21
N SER A 95 18.49 21.15 5.51
CA SER A 95 18.67 19.95 6.33
C SER A 95 17.72 18.82 5.94
N THR A 96 16.49 19.13 5.48
CA THR A 96 15.54 18.12 5.00
C THR A 96 16.05 17.49 3.71
N VAL A 97 16.48 18.29 2.74
CA VAL A 97 17.02 17.81 1.48
C VAL A 97 18.30 17.00 1.71
N SER A 98 19.23 17.51 2.53
CA SER A 98 20.47 16.80 2.83
C SER A 98 20.24 15.44 3.48
N ARG A 99 19.33 15.35 4.46
CA ARG A 99 18.97 14.08 5.12
C ARG A 99 18.32 13.09 4.15
N GLU A 100 17.49 13.59 3.23
CA GLU A 100 16.85 12.76 2.21
C GLU A 100 17.89 12.14 1.26
N VAL A 101 18.86 12.93 0.80
CA VAL A 101 19.94 12.46 -0.08
C VAL A 101 20.87 11.49 0.66
N ALA A 102 21.28 11.83 1.88
CA ALA A 102 22.11 10.96 2.71
C ALA A 102 21.43 9.61 3.00
N ALA A 103 20.11 9.60 3.20
CA ALA A 103 19.37 8.36 3.43
C ALA A 103 19.35 7.42 2.21
N ASP A 104 19.54 7.93 0.99
CA ASP A 104 19.67 7.16 -0.26
C ASP A 104 21.12 6.73 -0.55
N GLY A 105 22.07 7.12 0.31
CA GLY A 105 23.46 6.69 0.29
C GLY A 105 24.38 7.68 -0.41
N ARG A 106 24.09 8.05 -1.67
CA ARG A 106 24.98 8.92 -2.48
C ARG A 106 24.21 9.88 -3.38
N ARG A 107 24.81 11.05 -3.63
CA ARG A 107 24.26 12.09 -4.51
C ARG A 107 24.11 11.61 -5.95
N GLU A 108 25.12 10.92 -6.49
CA GLU A 108 25.14 10.40 -7.86
C GLU A 108 24.07 9.32 -8.12
N GLY A 109 23.69 8.59 -7.08
CA GLY A 109 22.74 7.48 -7.15
C GLY A 109 21.30 7.84 -6.77
N TYR A 110 21.02 9.10 -6.45
CA TYR A 110 19.72 9.49 -5.91
C TYR A 110 18.61 9.34 -6.95
N ARG A 111 17.60 8.53 -6.62
CA ARG A 111 16.42 8.27 -7.46
C ARG A 111 15.14 8.46 -6.67
N ALA A 112 14.29 9.38 -7.12
CA ALA A 112 13.04 9.75 -6.45
C ALA A 112 12.13 8.54 -6.17
N TRP A 113 12.00 7.61 -7.13
CA TRP A 113 11.19 6.40 -6.97
C TRP A 113 11.69 5.48 -5.85
N ARG A 114 13.01 5.36 -5.66
CA ARG A 114 13.63 4.52 -4.65
C ARG A 114 13.44 5.14 -3.26
N ALA A 115 13.66 6.45 -3.17
CA ALA A 115 13.40 7.22 -1.97
C ALA A 115 11.93 7.16 -1.54
N GLU A 116 10.99 7.24 -2.49
CA GLU A 116 9.55 7.08 -2.27
C GLU A 116 9.21 5.65 -1.78
N ALA A 117 9.75 4.61 -2.44
CA ALA A 117 9.54 3.23 -2.02
C ALA A 117 10.04 2.97 -0.60
N ARG A 118 11.23 3.49 -0.25
CA ARG A 118 11.76 3.44 1.12
C ARG A 118 10.84 4.14 2.10
N ALA A 119 10.38 5.35 1.77
CA ALA A 119 9.49 6.12 2.64
C ALA A 119 8.19 5.35 2.90
N ARG A 120 7.58 4.74 1.88
CA ARG A 120 6.38 3.89 2.02
C ARG A 120 6.63 2.71 2.95
N ARG A 121 7.74 1.99 2.78
CA ARG A 121 8.12 0.86 3.66
C ARG A 121 8.27 1.30 5.12
N ARG A 122 8.87 2.47 5.36
CA ARG A 122 9.05 3.01 6.73
C ARG A 122 7.74 3.44 7.38
N VAL A 123 6.77 3.94 6.62
CA VAL A 123 5.45 4.32 7.13
C VAL A 123 4.70 3.10 7.70
N HIS A 124 4.91 1.92 7.12
CA HIS A 124 4.17 0.73 7.55
C HIS A 124 4.54 0.28 8.98
N ARG A 125 5.71 0.69 9.50
CA ARG A 125 6.29 0.38 10.82
C ARG A 125 5.49 -0.70 11.58
N PRO A 126 5.55 -1.97 11.12
CA PRO A 126 4.74 -3.01 11.70
C PRO A 126 5.20 -3.21 13.14
N LYS A 127 4.32 -2.94 14.10
CA LYS A 127 4.56 -3.36 15.49
C LYS A 127 4.40 -4.86 15.52
N VAL A 128 5.30 -5.56 16.22
CA VAL A 128 5.13 -6.99 16.47
C VAL A 128 3.76 -7.16 17.12
N PRO A 129 2.85 -7.97 16.54
CA PRO A 129 1.54 -8.18 17.14
C PRO A 129 1.72 -8.68 18.57
N ARG A 130 0.95 -8.14 19.52
CA ARG A 130 1.07 -8.52 20.94
C ARG A 130 0.97 -10.03 21.15
N LEU A 131 0.21 -10.73 20.30
CA LEU A 131 0.06 -12.18 20.33
C LEU A 131 1.33 -12.92 19.90
N VAL A 132 2.06 -12.41 18.90
CA VAL A 132 3.36 -12.96 18.49
C VAL A 132 4.43 -12.66 19.52
N ALA A 133 4.43 -11.44 20.09
CA ALA A 133 5.38 -11.04 21.12
C ALA A 133 5.21 -11.81 22.44
N ARG A 134 4.03 -12.38 22.71
CA ARG A 134 3.72 -13.16 23.93
C ARG A 134 3.78 -14.68 23.73
N ALA A 135 4.11 -15.15 22.53
CA ALA A 135 4.12 -16.59 22.23
C ALA A 135 5.34 -17.36 22.81
N CYS A 136 6.34 -16.67 23.37
CA CYS A 136 7.42 -17.28 24.15
C CYS A 136 7.07 -17.30 25.65
N THR A 137 6.04 -18.05 26.04
CA THR A 137 5.88 -18.50 27.43
C THR A 137 5.47 -19.95 27.44
N GLY A 138 6.46 -20.84 27.60
CA GLY A 138 6.26 -22.25 27.91
C GLY A 138 6.37 -23.20 26.71
N PHE A 139 7.59 -23.68 26.43
CA PHE A 139 7.96 -25.11 26.47
C PHE A 139 9.40 -25.25 25.92
N CYS A 140 10.40 -25.11 26.79
CA CYS A 140 11.73 -25.65 26.52
C CYS A 140 11.81 -27.00 27.25
N VAL A 141 11.49 -28.09 26.56
CA VAL A 141 11.95 -29.43 26.99
C VAL A 141 13.31 -29.63 26.35
N SER A 142 14.34 -29.53 27.18
CA SER A 142 15.67 -30.04 26.87
C SER A 142 15.60 -31.56 26.82
N ALA A 143 16.08 -32.15 25.73
CA ALA A 143 16.40 -33.56 25.61
C ALA A 143 17.92 -33.73 25.72
#